data_AF-A0A8D9P299-F1
#
_entry.id   AF-A0A8D9P299-F1
#
_cell.length_a   1.000
_cell.length_b   1.000
_cell.length_c   1.000
_cell.angle_alpha   90.00
_cell.angle_beta   90.00
_cell.angle_gamma   90.00
#
_symmetry.space_group_name_H-M   'P 1'
#
loop_
_entity.id
_entity.type
_entity.pdbx_description
1 polymer ?
#
loop_
_entity_poly.entity_id
_entity_poly.type
_entity_poly.pdbx_seq_one_letter_code
_entity_poly.pdbx_strand_id
1 'polypeptide(L)'
;MNITSSIKEKIRLYGFWGMMQRVFKSIIYAVFKIKWEKCYLMSRTVEKIDYSLSEKGIEVRELKMEDYDSELWITYLTEEKKDTLQKRFKTKNTKGYGVFVNGVLACSAWISFGIIAYNEDTILFKNDKAALLFDAYTHSYFRGNGYHNYMIKWRLNELKHNKIEKAYTIVFSYNKPSMVNQRKCRFDIDQIFYVFKIGSKIYLSKYSNK
;
A
#
# COMPACT_ATOMS: atom_id res chain seq x y z
N MET A 1 -25.61 7.60 1.55
CA MET A 1 -24.78 6.38 1.75
C MET A 1 -25.26 5.66 3.01
N ASN A 2 -25.79 4.44 2.90
CA ASN A 2 -26.42 3.75 4.03
C ASN A 2 -25.35 3.19 5.00
N ILE A 3 -25.38 3.61 6.27
CA ILE A 3 -24.38 3.26 7.29
C ILE A 3 -24.27 1.73 7.49
N THR A 4 -25.36 1.00 7.26
CA THR A 4 -25.46 -0.46 7.35
C THR A 4 -24.70 -1.21 6.25
N SER A 5 -24.55 -0.64 5.04
CA SER A 5 -23.76 -1.28 3.96
C SER A 5 -22.26 -1.23 4.26
N SER A 6 -21.79 -0.12 4.85
CA SER A 6 -20.41 0.09 5.31
C SER A 6 -19.99 -0.92 6.40
N ILE A 7 -20.88 -1.26 7.34
CA ILE A 7 -20.57 -2.20 8.42
C ILE A 7 -20.54 -3.65 7.92
N LYS A 8 -21.53 -4.07 7.11
CA LYS A 8 -21.53 -5.42 6.51
C LYS A 8 -20.32 -5.66 5.61
N GLU A 9 -19.92 -4.66 4.81
CA GLU A 9 -18.75 -4.76 3.95
C GLU A 9 -17.44 -4.81 4.76
N LYS A 10 -17.34 -4.06 5.86
CA LYS A 10 -16.23 -4.17 6.81
C LYS A 10 -16.21 -5.52 7.52
N ILE A 11 -17.35 -6.09 7.91
CA ILE A 11 -17.40 -7.44 8.51
C ILE A 11 -16.96 -8.49 7.48
N ARG A 12 -17.39 -8.37 6.22
CA ARG A 12 -16.97 -9.25 5.12
C ARG A 12 -15.46 -9.17 4.86
N LEU A 13 -14.88 -7.98 4.84
CA LEU A 13 -13.47 -7.76 4.50
C LEU A 13 -12.50 -8.17 5.63
N TYR A 14 -12.92 -8.03 6.89
CA TYR A 14 -12.02 -8.13 8.04
C TYR A 14 -12.40 -9.23 9.04
N GLY A 15 -13.60 -9.81 8.93
CA GLY A 15 -14.18 -10.73 9.91
C GLY A 15 -14.63 -10.03 11.19
N PHE A 16 -15.59 -10.64 11.91
CA PHE A 16 -16.14 -10.10 13.16
C PHE A 16 -15.05 -9.83 14.22
N TRP A 17 -14.09 -10.75 14.37
CA TRP A 17 -12.91 -10.56 15.24
C TRP A 17 -11.96 -9.46 14.79
N GLY A 18 -11.75 -9.24 13.49
CA GLY A 18 -10.96 -8.11 13.00
C GLY A 18 -11.66 -6.76 13.16
N MET A 19 -12.99 -6.75 13.32
CA MET A 19 -13.75 -5.56 13.68
C MET A 19 -13.64 -5.26 15.18
N MET A 20 -13.85 -6.26 16.04
CA MET A 20 -13.73 -6.11 17.50
C MET A 20 -12.32 -5.69 17.94
N GLN A 21 -11.28 -6.25 17.33
CA GLN A 21 -9.90 -5.81 17.56
C GLN A 21 -9.67 -4.35 17.17
N ARG A 22 -10.30 -3.84 16.10
CA ARG A 22 -10.18 -2.44 15.71
C ARG A 22 -10.91 -1.50 16.67
N VAL A 23 -12.11 -1.86 17.13
CA VAL A 23 -12.84 -1.08 18.15
C VAL A 23 -12.02 -1.00 19.44
N PHE A 24 -11.49 -2.13 19.91
CA PHE A 24 -10.65 -2.19 21.11
C PHE A 24 -9.35 -1.38 20.96
N LYS A 25 -8.64 -1.51 19.83
CA LYS A 25 -7.45 -0.69 19.53
C LYS A 25 -7.77 0.80 19.42
N SER A 26 -8.93 1.16 18.87
CA SER A 26 -9.37 2.56 18.80
C SER A 26 -9.63 3.14 20.19
N ILE A 27 -10.23 2.38 21.11
CA ILE A 27 -10.44 2.79 22.50
C ILE A 27 -9.09 3.01 23.22
N ILE A 28 -8.14 2.08 23.08
CA ILE A 28 -6.81 2.22 23.69
C ILE A 28 -6.02 3.38 23.08
N TYR A 29 -6.14 3.62 21.77
CA TYR A 29 -5.55 4.80 21.15
C TYR A 29 -6.21 6.09 21.66
N ALA A 30 -7.53 6.11 21.83
CA ALA A 30 -8.24 7.29 22.33
C ALA A 30 -7.79 7.66 23.76
N VAL A 31 -7.65 6.66 24.63
CA VAL A 31 -7.32 6.84 26.06
C VAL A 31 -5.83 7.00 26.31
N PHE A 32 -4.98 6.18 25.68
CA PHE A 32 -3.56 6.11 26.00
C PHE A 32 -2.64 6.65 24.90
N LYS A 33 -3.19 6.99 23.72
CA LYS A 33 -2.41 7.34 22.51
C LYS A 33 -1.41 6.25 22.11
N ILE A 34 -1.69 5.01 22.49
CA ILE A 34 -0.89 3.83 22.16
C ILE A 34 -1.54 3.08 20.99
N LYS A 35 -0.76 2.76 19.97
CA LYS A 35 -1.17 1.89 18.87
C LYS A 35 -0.10 0.84 18.65
N TRP A 36 -0.46 -0.43 18.56
CA TRP A 36 0.46 -1.50 18.18
C TRP A 36 -0.05 -2.22 16.94
N GLU A 37 0.84 -2.47 15.99
CA GLU A 37 0.53 -3.19 14.77
C GLU A 37 1.57 -4.25 14.48
N LYS A 38 1.10 -5.46 14.17
CA LYS A 38 1.94 -6.51 13.60
C LYS A 38 1.94 -6.34 12.09
N CYS A 39 3.12 -6.20 11.51
CA CYS A 39 3.37 -6.00 10.10
C CYS A 39 4.18 -7.17 9.52
N TYR A 40 3.90 -7.48 8.26
CA TYR A 40 4.67 -8.41 7.44
C TYR A 40 5.45 -7.60 6.42
N LEU A 41 6.78 -7.68 6.47
CA LEU A 41 7.61 -7.31 5.35
C LEU A 41 7.63 -8.51 4.41
N MET A 42 7.01 -8.33 3.25
CA MET A 42 6.97 -9.35 2.22
C MET A 42 7.93 -8.97 1.09
N SER A 43 8.55 -9.97 0.46
CA SER A 43 9.46 -9.73 -0.65
C SER A 43 9.23 -10.66 -1.84
N ARG A 44 9.78 -10.27 -2.99
CA ARG A 44 9.85 -11.08 -4.19
C ARG A 44 11.09 -10.73 -5.02
N THR A 45 11.76 -11.73 -5.57
CA THR A 45 12.80 -11.55 -6.61
C THR A 45 12.16 -11.14 -7.94
N VAL A 46 12.67 -10.07 -8.54
CA VAL A 46 12.11 -9.42 -9.73
C VAL A 46 12.48 -10.12 -11.03
N GLU A 47 13.67 -10.72 -11.14
CA GLU A 47 14.12 -11.38 -12.38
C GLU A 47 13.20 -12.52 -12.83
N LYS A 48 12.56 -13.21 -11.87
CA LYS A 48 11.64 -14.34 -12.10
C LYS A 48 10.23 -13.88 -12.51
N ILE A 49 10.10 -12.71 -13.12
CA ILE A 49 8.82 -12.11 -13.46
C ILE A 49 8.61 -12.11 -14.97
N ASP A 50 7.52 -12.76 -15.36
CA ASP A 50 6.93 -12.74 -16.69
C ASP A 50 5.42 -12.54 -16.54
N TYR A 51 5.01 -11.28 -16.41
CA TYR A 51 3.60 -10.92 -16.49
C TYR A 51 3.34 -10.32 -17.86
N SER A 52 2.55 -11.05 -18.66
CA SER A 52 1.86 -10.44 -19.79
C SER A 52 0.83 -9.45 -19.25
N LEU A 53 1.05 -8.16 -19.53
CA LEU A 53 0.14 -7.07 -19.19
C LEU A 53 -0.68 -6.78 -20.45
N SER A 54 -1.86 -7.39 -20.58
CA SER A 54 -2.77 -7.09 -21.69
C SER A 54 -4.12 -6.67 -21.13
N GLU A 55 -4.37 -5.36 -21.06
CA GLU A 55 -5.71 -4.82 -20.85
C GLU A 55 -5.93 -3.70 -21.88
N LYS A 56 -6.87 -3.94 -22.82
CA LYS A 56 -7.31 -2.92 -23.78
C LYS A 56 -8.20 -1.94 -23.04
N GLY A 57 -7.94 -0.64 -23.19
CA GLY A 57 -8.81 0.42 -22.65
C GLY A 57 -8.42 0.96 -21.27
N ILE A 58 -7.22 0.64 -20.78
CA ILE A 58 -6.64 1.33 -19.62
C ILE A 58 -5.33 2.02 -20.03
N GLU A 59 -5.06 3.16 -19.41
CA GLU A 59 -3.79 3.88 -19.52
C GLU A 59 -3.05 3.77 -18.18
N VAL A 60 -1.73 3.62 -18.22
CA VAL A 60 -0.89 3.62 -17.03
C VAL A 60 0.21 4.65 -17.23
N ARG A 61 0.32 5.59 -16.29
CA ARG A 61 1.35 6.63 -16.34
C ARG A 61 1.77 7.11 -14.96
N GLU A 62 2.87 7.86 -14.93
CA GLU A 62 3.31 8.56 -13.73
C GLU A 62 2.23 9.57 -13.30
N LEU A 63 2.01 9.62 -11.99
CA LEU A 63 1.04 10.52 -11.39
C LEU A 63 1.58 11.95 -11.33
N LYS A 64 0.66 12.89 -11.34
CA LYS A 64 0.85 14.27 -10.96
C LYS A 64 -0.17 14.63 -9.88
N MET A 65 0.00 15.78 -9.23
CA MET A 65 -0.93 16.17 -8.16
C MET A 65 -2.34 16.39 -8.72
N GLU A 66 -2.43 16.93 -9.94
CA GLU A 66 -3.68 17.26 -10.63
C GLU A 66 -4.49 16.01 -11.01
N ASP A 67 -3.86 14.83 -11.05
CA ASP A 67 -4.58 13.57 -11.35
C ASP A 67 -5.57 13.17 -10.25
N TYR A 68 -5.44 13.77 -9.07
CA TYR A 68 -6.37 13.58 -7.97
C TYR A 68 -7.48 14.63 -7.94
N ASP A 69 -7.49 15.61 -8.85
CA ASP A 69 -8.49 16.68 -8.95
C ASP A 69 -9.78 16.19 -9.62
N SER A 70 -10.38 15.15 -9.06
CA SER A 70 -11.71 14.68 -9.44
C SER A 70 -12.57 14.46 -8.22
N GLU A 71 -13.88 14.63 -8.38
CA GLU A 71 -14.86 14.46 -7.30
C GLU A 71 -14.77 13.08 -6.64
N LEU A 72 -14.35 12.05 -7.38
CA LEU A 72 -14.15 10.70 -6.85
C LEU A 72 -13.06 10.66 -5.76
N TRP A 73 -12.00 11.45 -5.90
CA TRP A 73 -10.84 11.38 -5.01
C TRP A 73 -10.91 12.36 -3.84
N ILE A 74 -11.92 13.23 -3.78
CA ILE A 74 -12.05 14.24 -2.72
C ILE A 74 -12.11 13.63 -1.31
N THR A 75 -12.79 12.48 -1.17
CA THR A 75 -12.92 11.77 0.11
C THR A 75 -11.64 11.02 0.51
N TYR A 76 -10.77 10.73 -0.46
CA TYR A 76 -9.47 10.12 -0.23
C TYR A 76 -8.40 11.16 0.12
N LEU A 77 -8.47 12.35 -0.50
CA LEU A 77 -7.56 13.46 -0.29
C LEU A 77 -7.94 14.31 0.94
N THR A 78 -7.78 13.76 2.14
CA THR A 78 -7.74 14.58 3.35
C THR A 78 -6.55 15.55 3.30
N GLU A 79 -6.57 16.63 4.08
CA GLU A 79 -5.45 17.59 4.13
C GLU A 79 -4.11 16.90 4.49
N GLU A 80 -4.12 16.00 5.47
CA GLU A 80 -2.94 15.18 5.82
C GLU A 80 -2.44 14.33 4.63
N LYS A 81 -3.37 13.79 3.83
CA LYS A 81 -3.02 12.99 2.66
C LYS A 81 -2.45 13.86 1.55
N LYS A 82 -3.01 15.05 1.32
CA LYS A 82 -2.47 16.03 0.35
C LYS A 82 -1.05 16.42 0.70
N ASP A 83 -0.79 16.78 1.96
CA ASP A 83 0.56 17.10 2.44
C ASP A 83 1.55 15.95 2.22
N THR A 84 1.10 14.73 2.52
CA THR A 84 1.90 13.51 2.32
C THR A 84 2.23 13.31 0.84
N LEU A 85 1.25 13.46 -0.06
CA LEU A 85 1.46 13.29 -1.50
C LEU A 85 2.36 14.39 -2.07
N GLN A 86 2.17 15.65 -1.66
CA GLN A 86 3.04 16.76 -2.07
C GLN A 86 4.50 16.55 -1.68
N LYS A 87 4.76 16.03 -0.47
CA LYS A 87 6.11 15.66 -0.03
C LYS A 87 6.68 14.54 -0.89
N ARG A 88 5.87 13.52 -1.22
CA ARG A 88 6.32 12.38 -2.04
C ARG A 88 6.61 12.76 -3.48
N PHE A 89 5.82 13.63 -4.11
CA PHE A 89 6.11 14.16 -5.45
C PHE A 89 7.43 14.92 -5.52
N LYS A 90 7.90 15.50 -4.40
CA LYS A 90 9.22 16.17 -4.30
C LYS A 90 10.35 15.20 -3.94
N THR A 91 10.04 13.95 -3.61
CA THR A 91 11.03 12.98 -3.13
C THR A 91 11.67 12.25 -4.30
N LYS A 92 12.95 12.55 -4.58
CA LYS A 92 13.69 12.09 -5.77
C LYS A 92 13.65 10.57 -6.04
N ASN A 93 13.67 9.75 -5.00
CA ASN A 93 13.71 8.30 -5.12
C ASN A 93 12.33 7.64 -5.03
N THR A 94 11.25 8.41 -5.13
CA THR A 94 9.88 7.92 -4.98
C THR A 94 9.06 8.34 -6.20
N LYS A 95 8.33 7.38 -6.77
CA LYS A 95 7.49 7.61 -7.95
C LYS A 95 6.08 7.07 -7.72
N GLY A 96 5.09 7.84 -8.13
CA GLY A 96 3.68 7.46 -8.09
C GLY A 96 3.19 7.09 -9.49
N TYR A 97 2.39 6.03 -9.61
CA TYR A 97 1.82 5.59 -10.87
C TYR A 97 0.32 5.34 -10.74
N GLY A 98 -0.42 5.65 -11.81
CA GLY A 98 -1.86 5.58 -11.86
C GLY A 98 -2.36 4.66 -12.97
N VAL A 99 -3.46 3.94 -12.71
CA VAL A 99 -4.32 3.38 -13.77
C VAL A 99 -5.42 4.38 -14.06
N PHE A 100 -5.59 4.74 -15.31
CA PHE A 100 -6.63 5.62 -15.80
C PHE A 100 -7.60 4.82 -16.67
N VAL A 101 -8.89 4.99 -16.40
CA VAL A 101 -9.98 4.35 -17.14
C VAL A 101 -10.84 5.49 -17.68
N ASN A 102 -10.92 5.61 -19.01
CA ASN A 102 -11.60 6.72 -19.68
C ASN A 102 -11.14 8.11 -19.18
N GLY A 103 -9.82 8.27 -18.97
CA GLY A 103 -9.21 9.50 -18.46
C GLY A 103 -9.35 9.74 -16.96
N VAL A 104 -10.06 8.88 -16.22
CA VAL A 104 -10.27 9.03 -14.77
C VAL A 104 -9.32 8.13 -14.00
N LEU A 105 -8.65 8.68 -12.97
CA LEU A 105 -7.78 7.91 -12.09
C LEU A 105 -8.58 6.84 -11.34
N ALA A 106 -8.32 5.57 -11.62
CA ALA A 106 -8.98 4.42 -11.00
C ALA A 106 -8.17 3.83 -9.84
N CYS A 107 -6.85 3.78 -9.99
CA CYS A 107 -5.94 3.22 -9.00
C CYS A 107 -4.66 4.06 -8.90
N SER A 108 -4.23 4.39 -7.69
CA SER A 108 -2.94 5.05 -7.41
C SER A 108 -2.05 4.08 -6.65
N ALA A 109 -0.75 4.05 -6.97
CA ALA A 109 0.20 3.18 -6.32
C ALA A 109 1.62 3.74 -6.40
N TRP A 110 2.44 3.51 -5.36
CA TRP A 110 3.75 4.15 -5.24
C TRP A 110 4.90 3.12 -5.20
N ILE A 111 6.08 3.58 -5.63
CA ILE A 111 7.37 2.88 -5.56
C ILE A 111 8.37 3.79 -4.86
N SER A 112 9.12 3.26 -3.88
CA SER A 112 10.31 3.91 -3.32
C SER A 112 11.54 3.08 -3.67
N PHE A 113 12.50 3.67 -4.38
CA PHE A 113 13.74 3.03 -4.81
C PHE A 113 14.83 3.22 -3.75
N GLY A 114 15.59 2.16 -3.44
CA GLY A 114 16.73 2.25 -2.53
C GLY A 114 16.37 2.32 -1.04
N ILE A 115 15.13 2.68 -0.70
CA ILE A 115 14.68 2.92 0.68
C ILE A 115 13.47 2.04 0.99
N ILE A 116 13.62 1.16 1.98
CA ILE A 116 12.53 0.36 2.51
C ILE A 116 12.14 0.95 3.86
N ALA A 117 11.04 1.70 3.87
CA ALA A 117 10.58 2.43 5.04
C ALA A 117 9.15 2.04 5.44
N TYR A 118 8.87 2.05 6.74
CA TYR A 118 7.52 1.88 7.26
C TYR A 118 6.65 3.12 7.00
N ASN A 119 7.25 4.29 7.15
CA ASN A 119 6.71 5.60 6.78
C ASN A 119 7.86 6.56 6.47
N GLU A 120 7.55 7.82 6.17
CA GLU A 120 8.50 8.87 5.78
C GLU A 120 9.65 9.04 6.80
N ASP A 121 9.38 8.85 8.09
CA ASP A 121 10.35 9.10 9.17
C ASP A 121 11.03 7.81 9.70
N THR A 122 10.54 6.63 9.30
CA THR A 122 10.96 5.34 9.87
C THR A 122 11.48 4.41 8.79
N ILE A 123 12.77 4.51 8.49
CA ILE A 123 13.48 3.64 7.54
C ILE A 123 13.78 2.29 8.20
N LEU A 124 13.39 1.19 7.55
CA LEU A 124 13.71 -0.17 8.01
C LEU A 124 15.14 -0.56 7.62
N PHE A 125 15.51 -0.26 6.37
CA PHE A 125 16.86 -0.42 5.80
C PHE A 125 16.94 0.28 4.42
N LYS A 126 18.17 0.45 3.91
CA LYS A 126 18.47 0.94 2.56
C LYS A 126 19.13 -0.16 1.73
N ASN A 127 18.82 -0.24 0.45
CA ASN A 127 19.41 -1.17 -0.50
C ASN A 127 19.12 -0.70 -1.93
N ASP A 128 20.14 -0.27 -2.66
CA ASP A 128 20.02 0.31 -4.01
C ASP A 128 19.53 -0.69 -5.07
N LYS A 129 19.59 -1.99 -4.79
CA LYS A 129 19.07 -3.06 -5.64
C LYS A 129 17.65 -3.50 -5.24
N ALA A 130 17.01 -2.77 -4.33
CA ALA A 130 15.67 -3.05 -3.85
C ALA A 130 14.73 -1.84 -3.98
N ALA A 131 13.43 -2.14 -4.02
CA ALA A 131 12.40 -1.12 -3.99
C ALA A 131 11.19 -1.54 -3.16
N LEU A 132 10.54 -0.56 -2.53
CA LEU A 132 9.31 -0.73 -1.77
C LEU A 132 8.10 -0.39 -2.65
N LEU A 133 7.18 -1.34 -2.80
CA LEU A 133 5.84 -1.14 -3.34
C LEU A 133 4.89 -0.79 -2.20
N PHE A 134 4.37 0.44 -2.19
CA PHE A 134 3.54 0.95 -1.11
C PHE A 134 2.33 1.77 -1.59
N ASP A 135 1.47 2.10 -0.63
CA ASP A 135 0.30 2.98 -0.78
C ASP A 135 -0.52 2.77 -2.06
N ALA A 136 -0.84 1.50 -2.33
CA ALA A 136 -1.71 1.15 -3.44
C ALA A 136 -3.18 1.26 -3.03
N TYR A 137 -3.93 2.11 -3.71
CA TYR A 137 -5.35 2.36 -3.47
C TYR A 137 -6.14 2.36 -4.77
N THR A 138 -7.20 1.56 -4.81
CA THR A 138 -8.19 1.57 -5.90
C THR A 138 -9.46 2.22 -5.37
N HIS A 139 -9.90 3.26 -6.07
CA HIS A 139 -11.13 3.97 -5.73
C HIS A 139 -12.32 3.01 -5.77
N SER A 140 -13.28 3.17 -4.83
CA SER A 140 -14.37 2.21 -4.59
C SER A 140 -15.18 1.89 -5.84
N TYR A 141 -15.45 2.90 -6.67
CA TYR A 141 -16.17 2.78 -7.94
C TYR A 141 -15.51 1.80 -8.93
N PHE A 142 -14.19 1.65 -8.88
CA PHE A 142 -13.42 0.82 -9.80
C PHE A 142 -13.00 -0.52 -9.18
N ARG A 143 -13.39 -0.82 -7.93
CA ARG A 143 -13.04 -2.10 -7.28
C ARG A 143 -13.78 -3.27 -7.94
N GLY A 144 -13.16 -4.45 -7.87
CA GLY A 144 -13.68 -5.66 -8.51
C GLY A 144 -13.15 -5.88 -9.94
N ASN A 145 -12.64 -4.83 -10.59
CA ASN A 145 -12.14 -4.89 -11.98
C ASN A 145 -10.67 -5.30 -12.13
N GLY A 146 -10.02 -5.80 -11.08
CA GLY A 146 -8.63 -6.29 -11.16
C GLY A 146 -7.51 -5.23 -11.13
N TYR A 147 -7.81 -3.94 -11.25
CA TYR A 147 -6.79 -2.87 -11.35
C TYR A 147 -5.73 -2.84 -10.25
N HIS A 148 -6.09 -3.19 -9.01
CA HIS A 148 -5.12 -3.28 -7.92
C HIS A 148 -4.06 -4.36 -8.17
N ASN A 149 -4.50 -5.54 -8.65
CA ASN A 149 -3.60 -6.64 -8.97
C ASN A 149 -2.76 -6.30 -10.20
N TYR A 150 -3.40 -5.69 -11.21
CA TYR A 150 -2.71 -5.14 -12.36
C TYR A 150 -1.58 -4.19 -11.93
N MET A 151 -1.82 -3.24 -11.03
CA MET A 151 -0.77 -2.32 -10.57
C MET A 151 0.33 -2.94 -9.73
N ILE A 152 0.08 -4.08 -9.07
CA ILE A 152 1.19 -4.83 -8.45
C ILE A 152 2.08 -5.41 -9.55
N LYS A 153 1.49 -6.07 -10.55
CA LYS A 153 2.23 -6.67 -11.67
C LYS A 153 2.95 -5.62 -12.53
N TRP A 154 2.29 -4.51 -12.83
CA TRP A 154 2.86 -3.41 -13.60
C TRP A 154 4.07 -2.82 -12.88
N ARG A 155 3.96 -2.49 -11.59
CA ARG A 155 5.10 -1.96 -10.82
C ARG A 155 6.24 -2.96 -10.74
N LEU A 156 5.96 -4.26 -10.66
CA LEU A 156 6.99 -5.29 -10.71
C LEU A 156 7.74 -5.33 -12.06
N ASN A 157 7.04 -5.15 -13.18
CA ASN A 157 7.67 -4.99 -14.50
C ASN A 157 8.49 -3.70 -14.58
N GLU A 158 7.99 -2.60 -14.00
CA GLU A 158 8.73 -1.34 -13.89
C GLU A 158 10.03 -1.51 -13.08
N LEU A 159 9.98 -2.25 -11.97
CA LEU A 159 11.19 -2.60 -11.21
C LEU A 159 12.20 -3.40 -12.06
N LYS A 160 11.71 -4.33 -12.90
CA LYS A 160 12.55 -5.12 -13.82
C LYS A 160 13.25 -4.22 -14.84
N HIS A 161 12.52 -3.27 -15.44
CA HIS A 161 13.11 -2.29 -16.37
C HIS A 161 14.19 -1.43 -15.70
N ASN A 162 14.00 -1.08 -14.43
CA ASN A 162 14.96 -0.32 -13.64
C ASN A 162 16.07 -1.19 -13.00
N LYS A 163 16.22 -2.46 -13.41
CA LYS A 163 17.25 -3.40 -12.93
C LYS A 163 17.26 -3.59 -11.39
N ILE A 164 16.08 -3.48 -10.77
CA ILE A 164 15.90 -3.76 -9.35
C ILE A 164 15.78 -5.26 -9.17
N GLU A 165 16.55 -5.84 -8.24
CA GLU A 165 16.61 -7.29 -8.01
C GLU A 165 15.50 -7.76 -7.08
N LYS A 166 15.11 -6.93 -6.10
CA LYS A 166 14.18 -7.32 -5.03
C LYS A 166 13.09 -6.29 -4.77
N ALA A 167 11.84 -6.74 -4.88
CA ALA A 167 10.67 -5.96 -4.50
C ALA A 167 10.28 -6.26 -3.06
N TYR A 168 9.92 -5.23 -2.29
CA TYR A 168 9.38 -5.33 -0.96
C TYR A 168 8.00 -4.70 -0.87
N THR A 169 7.19 -5.15 0.09
CA THR A 169 5.93 -4.49 0.46
C THR A 169 5.66 -4.73 1.94
N ILE A 170 4.97 -3.79 2.58
CA ILE A 170 4.62 -3.90 4.00
C ILE A 170 3.11 -4.10 4.08
N VAL A 171 2.70 -5.18 4.74
CA VAL A 171 1.29 -5.51 4.92
C VAL A 171 0.97 -5.64 6.40
N PHE A 172 -0.03 -4.89 6.86
CA PHE A 172 -0.55 -5.09 8.21
C PHE A 172 -1.20 -6.48 8.34
N SER A 173 -0.93 -7.17 9.43
CA SER A 173 -1.40 -8.54 9.65
C SER A 173 -2.91 -8.73 9.62
N TYR A 174 -3.68 -7.69 9.94
CA TYR A 174 -5.14 -7.69 9.85
C TYR A 174 -5.69 -7.44 8.43
N ASN A 175 -4.84 -6.98 7.49
CA ASN A 175 -5.25 -6.68 6.12
C ASN A 175 -5.19 -7.94 5.23
N LYS A 176 -6.12 -8.88 5.50
CA LYS A 176 -6.24 -10.14 4.76
C LYS A 176 -6.35 -9.93 3.23
N PRO A 177 -7.14 -8.96 2.71
CA PRO A 177 -7.21 -8.73 1.26
C PRO A 177 -5.86 -8.36 0.65
N SER A 178 -5.08 -7.49 1.30
CA SER A 178 -3.74 -7.14 0.84
C SER A 178 -2.80 -8.35 0.87
N MET A 179 -2.80 -9.13 1.95
CA MET A 179 -2.02 -10.38 2.04
C MET A 179 -2.32 -11.34 0.88
N VAL A 180 -3.59 -11.55 0.56
CA VAL A 180 -4.00 -12.42 -0.55
C VAL A 180 -3.51 -11.88 -1.89
N ASN A 181 -3.62 -10.57 -2.12
CA ASN A 181 -3.15 -9.95 -3.37
C ASN A 181 -1.62 -10.06 -3.54
N GLN A 182 -0.86 -9.84 -2.47
CA GLN A 182 0.59 -9.97 -2.52
C GLN A 182 1.02 -11.43 -2.76
N ARG A 183 0.37 -12.40 -2.11
CA ARG A 183 0.61 -13.84 -2.37
C ARG A 183 0.26 -14.27 -3.80
N LYS A 184 -0.83 -13.74 -4.38
CA LYS A 184 -1.17 -13.96 -5.81
C LYS A 184 -0.06 -13.45 -6.73
N CYS A 185 0.67 -12.43 -6.29
CA CYS A 185 1.84 -11.91 -6.98
C CYS A 185 3.14 -12.55 -6.48
N ARG A 186 3.09 -13.74 -5.87
CA ARG A 186 4.18 -14.55 -5.29
C ARG A 186 5.16 -13.75 -4.41
N PHE A 187 4.63 -12.85 -3.60
CA PHE A 187 5.39 -12.32 -2.47
C PHE A 187 5.37 -13.32 -1.32
N ASP A 188 6.54 -13.54 -0.73
CA ASP A 188 6.73 -14.35 0.47
C ASP A 188 7.00 -13.45 1.67
N ILE A 189 6.73 -13.94 2.89
CA ILE A 189 7.00 -13.18 4.11
C ILE A 189 8.49 -13.33 4.44
N ASP A 190 9.26 -12.24 4.33
CA ASP A 190 10.68 -12.19 4.72
C ASP A 190 10.84 -11.94 6.22
N GLN A 191 10.04 -11.04 6.78
CA GLN A 191 10.20 -10.59 8.15
C GLN A 191 8.85 -10.23 8.78
N ILE A 192 8.73 -10.48 10.08
CA ILE A 192 7.64 -9.96 10.90
C ILE A 192 8.22 -8.82 11.73
N PHE A 193 7.49 -7.71 11.86
CA PHE A 193 7.86 -6.68 12.82
C PHE A 193 6.62 -6.09 13.48
N TYR A 194 6.83 -5.57 14.69
CA TYR A 194 5.82 -4.91 15.48
C TYR A 194 6.12 -3.43 15.53
N VAL A 195 5.11 -2.62 15.25
CA VAL A 195 5.16 -1.17 15.33
C VAL A 195 4.41 -0.76 16.58
N PHE A 196 5.07 -0.09 17.51
CA PHE A 196 4.44 0.52 18.68
C PHE A 196 4.53 2.04 18.55
N LYS A 197 3.39 2.70 18.45
CA LYS A 197 3.29 4.16 18.46
C LYS A 197 2.85 4.61 19.84
N ILE A 198 3.62 5.51 20.45
CA ILE A 198 3.32 6.17 21.73
C ILE A 198 3.46 7.67 21.48
N GLY A 199 2.33 8.38 21.40
CA GLY A 199 2.31 9.78 20.97
C GLY A 199 2.84 9.93 19.53
N SER A 200 3.87 10.77 19.34
CA SER A 200 4.56 10.93 18.04
C SER A 200 5.68 9.93 17.81
N LYS A 201 6.13 9.20 18.83
CA LYS A 201 7.26 8.27 18.73
C LYS A 201 6.82 6.91 18.20
N ILE A 202 7.63 6.33 17.32
CA ILE A 202 7.45 5.00 16.74
C ILE A 202 8.61 4.12 17.19
N TYR A 203 8.28 2.96 17.75
CA TYR A 203 9.23 1.93 18.13
C TYR A 203 8.99 0.68 17.28
N LEU A 204 10.09 0.07 16.80
CA LEU A 204 10.05 -1.14 16.00
C LEU A 204 10.69 -2.30 16.75
N SER A 205 9.99 -3.42 16.81
CA SER A 205 10.57 -4.70 17.22
C SER A 205 10.58 -5.65 16.01
N LYS A 206 11.75 -6.18 15.66
CA LYS A 206 11.95 -7.04 14.48
C LYS A 206 12.03 -8.50 14.91
N TYR A 207 11.37 -9.38 14.16
CA TYR A 207 11.47 -10.83 14.29
C TYR A 207 11.74 -11.43 12.91
N SER A 208 12.88 -12.11 12.75
CA SER A 208 13.18 -12.83 11.52
C SER A 208 12.49 -14.18 11.58
N ASN A 209 11.62 -14.47 10.60
CA ASN A 209 11.26 -15.84 10.32
C ASN A 209 12.37 -16.39 9.43
N LYS A 210 13.20 -17.27 9.98
CA LYS A 210 14.02 -18.17 9.16
C LYS A 210 13.12 -19.22 8.54
#